data_AF-A0A4Q1R093-F1
#
_entry.id   AF-A0A4Q1R093-F1
#
_cell.length_a   1.000
_cell.length_b   1.000
_cell.length_c   1.000
_cell.angle_alpha   90.00
_cell.angle_beta   90.00
_cell.angle_gamma   90.00
#
_symmetry.space_group_name_H-M   'P 1'
#
loop_
_entity.id
_entity.type
_entity.pdbx_description
1 polymer ?
#
loop_
_entity_poly.entity_id
_entity_poly.type
_entity_poly.pdbx_seq_one_letter_code
_entity_poly.pdbx_strand_id
1 'polypeptide(L)'
;MSPDEDRPRGPWSQRGAGFGIWYLRTVTFLNFLSAVWVSFGNDIRRHNIAEFFTPYLLTAGFASGAFSLFLSVTLRRRKRAAWILNLVLSGLLVLLFALGMATVPEFRGHLQNWVSLGLTVLFVAALVVGRREFYAKGDRSNPKLAAAVAAGGLLVTSLLAALLVSATNTADGSSTFVQRWRYGLMRLVSLVADDRAFPEIATPNWVNVAINVLSTLLLVAVLWAAFRSVRRTEPLTADDEERLRGLLARHGDRDSLGYFALRRDKSVLFSPSGKAAVTYRVVGGVSLASGDPLGDPEAWPGAIEGWLAEAREHGWAPAVMGASEEGGTIYARHGLDALELGDEAIVETAEFTLAGRAMRTVRQAYNRIERAGYTVRIRRHEDIPAEEMDRLLHLADDWRDGETERGFSMALGRLGDPGDGRCVMLECRDGGADGETGELRALLSFVPWGAKGLSLDLMRRERNSENGLMEFMVLELIQRAKEVEITQLSLNFAMFRSVFERGSRLGAGPVLRLWRSLLSFFSRWWQIESLYRANAKYRPIWEPRYLLFEKSTDLLRIGIAAARAEGFLEAPGLPKWLNRKHLENVR
;
A
#
# COMPACT_ATOMS: atom_id res chain seq x y z
N MET A 1 -29.85 -2.39 11.69
CA MET A 1 -29.29 -3.66 11.19
C MET A 1 -30.41 -4.37 10.45
N SER A 2 -30.46 -4.31 9.11
CA SER A 2 -31.57 -4.93 8.36
C SER A 2 -31.32 -6.42 8.17
N PRO A 3 -32.32 -7.31 8.33
CA PRO A 3 -32.13 -8.78 8.40
C PRO A 3 -31.70 -9.48 7.10
N ASP A 4 -31.25 -8.74 6.08
CA ASP A 4 -31.09 -9.26 4.70
C ASP A 4 -29.60 -9.39 4.25
N GLU A 5 -28.63 -9.07 5.12
CA GLU A 5 -27.19 -9.07 4.77
C GLU A 5 -26.47 -10.41 4.91
N ASP A 6 -27.04 -11.40 5.62
CA ASP A 6 -26.37 -12.68 5.94
C ASP A 6 -26.81 -13.89 5.11
N ARG A 7 -27.56 -13.70 4.02
CA ARG A 7 -27.87 -14.83 3.12
C ARG A 7 -26.60 -15.27 2.36
N PRO A 8 -26.25 -16.57 2.33
CA PRO A 8 -25.11 -17.06 1.58
C PRO A 8 -25.23 -16.62 0.11
N ARG A 9 -24.18 -15.94 -0.38
CA ARG A 9 -24.16 -15.37 -1.73
C ARG A 9 -24.30 -16.48 -2.75
N GLY A 10 -25.44 -16.50 -3.46
CA GLY A 10 -25.74 -17.57 -4.40
C GLY A 10 -24.68 -17.67 -5.52
N PRO A 11 -24.36 -18.89 -5.99
CA PRO A 11 -23.29 -19.13 -6.98
C PRO A 11 -23.50 -18.34 -8.29
N TRP A 12 -24.75 -18.02 -8.62
CA TRP A 12 -25.11 -17.20 -9.78
C TRP A 12 -24.64 -15.75 -9.68
N SER A 13 -24.68 -15.15 -8.48
CA SER A 13 -24.18 -13.78 -8.24
C SER A 13 -22.68 -13.69 -8.51
N GLN A 14 -21.92 -14.64 -7.97
CA GLN A 14 -20.47 -14.74 -8.17
C GLN A 14 -20.11 -14.97 -9.64
N ARG A 15 -20.82 -15.89 -10.32
CA ARG A 15 -20.61 -16.17 -11.75
C ARG A 15 -20.95 -14.98 -12.64
N GLY A 16 -22.06 -14.29 -12.39
CA GLY A 16 -22.46 -13.10 -13.15
C GLY A 16 -21.44 -11.97 -13.03
N ALA A 17 -20.99 -11.68 -11.81
CA ALA A 17 -19.95 -10.67 -11.60
C ALA A 17 -18.60 -11.10 -12.18
N GLY A 18 -18.25 -12.39 -12.09
CA GLY A 18 -17.06 -12.96 -12.72
C GLY A 18 -17.06 -12.82 -14.24
N PHE A 19 -18.20 -13.10 -14.88
CA PHE A 19 -18.40 -12.92 -16.32
C PHE A 19 -18.21 -11.46 -16.73
N GLY A 20 -18.84 -10.51 -16.03
CA GLY A 20 -18.69 -9.08 -16.34
C GLY A 20 -17.24 -8.61 -16.28
N ILE A 21 -16.48 -9.08 -15.28
CA ILE A 21 -15.04 -8.77 -15.17
C ILE A 21 -14.25 -9.36 -16.34
N TRP A 22 -14.51 -10.63 -16.69
CA TRP A 22 -13.84 -11.30 -17.81
C TRP A 22 -14.17 -10.69 -19.17
N TYR A 23 -15.44 -10.34 -19.40
CA TYR A 23 -15.86 -9.62 -20.61
C TYR A 23 -15.03 -8.36 -20.81
N LEU A 24 -14.91 -7.50 -19.78
CA LEU A 24 -14.11 -6.29 -19.88
C LEU A 24 -12.63 -6.57 -20.12
N ARG A 25 -12.04 -7.62 -19.51
CA ARG A 25 -10.64 -8.00 -19.78
C ARG A 25 -10.43 -8.40 -21.23
N THR A 26 -11.34 -9.18 -21.79
CA THR A 26 -11.29 -9.60 -23.19
C THR A 26 -11.43 -8.38 -24.09
N VAL A 27 -12.39 -7.50 -23.83
CA VAL A 27 -12.57 -6.23 -24.57
C VAL A 27 -11.32 -5.36 -24.49
N THR A 28 -10.71 -5.22 -23.32
CA THR A 28 -9.44 -4.51 -23.14
C THR A 28 -8.34 -5.10 -24.01
N PHE A 29 -8.15 -6.42 -23.97
CA PHE A 29 -7.14 -7.11 -24.76
C PHE A 29 -7.37 -6.88 -26.25
N LEU A 30 -8.60 -7.04 -26.73
CA LEU A 30 -8.98 -6.81 -28.12
C LEU A 30 -8.74 -5.35 -28.53
N ASN A 31 -9.12 -4.37 -27.71
CA ASN A 31 -8.90 -2.96 -28.01
C ASN A 31 -7.42 -2.61 -28.16
N PHE A 32 -6.55 -3.13 -27.27
CA PHE A 32 -5.11 -2.92 -27.40
C PHE A 32 -4.53 -3.64 -28.61
N LEU A 33 -4.96 -4.88 -28.87
CA LEU A 33 -4.53 -5.65 -30.04
C LEU A 33 -4.92 -4.93 -31.33
N SER A 34 -6.17 -4.46 -31.44
CA SER A 34 -6.65 -3.67 -32.57
C SER A 34 -5.91 -2.33 -32.68
N ALA A 35 -5.62 -1.66 -31.57
CA ALA A 35 -4.88 -0.39 -31.60
C ALA A 35 -3.44 -0.58 -32.12
N VAL A 36 -2.74 -1.63 -31.70
CA VAL A 36 -1.41 -1.99 -32.21
C VAL A 36 -1.51 -2.37 -33.69
N TRP A 37 -2.45 -3.24 -34.05
CA TRP A 37 -2.62 -3.70 -35.43
C TRP A 37 -2.94 -2.55 -36.41
N VAL A 38 -3.83 -1.63 -36.03
CA VAL A 38 -4.18 -0.44 -36.84
C VAL A 38 -3.03 0.57 -36.89
N SER A 39 -2.20 0.64 -35.85
CA SER A 39 -1.04 1.55 -35.84
C SER A 39 0.15 1.05 -36.67
N PHE A 40 0.26 -0.26 -36.91
CA PHE A 40 1.36 -0.88 -37.68
C PHE A 40 0.94 -1.38 -39.07
N GLY A 41 -0.33 -1.74 -39.27
CA GLY A 41 -0.88 -2.18 -40.54
C GLY A 41 -1.46 -1.01 -41.33
N ASN A 42 -0.91 -0.74 -42.51
CA ASN A 42 -1.26 0.42 -43.34
C ASN A 42 -2.70 0.44 -43.89
N ASP A 43 -3.59 -0.53 -43.57
CA ASP A 43 -4.89 -0.59 -44.25
C ASP A 43 -6.02 -1.34 -43.53
N ILE A 44 -6.46 -0.86 -42.35
CA ILE A 44 -7.79 -1.22 -41.82
C ILE A 44 -8.52 0.05 -41.32
N ARG A 45 -8.82 0.96 -42.26
CA ARG A 45 -9.67 2.15 -42.01
C ARG A 45 -11.18 1.87 -42.13
N ARG A 46 -11.61 0.61 -42.32
CA ARG A 46 -13.00 0.26 -42.66
C ARG A 46 -13.89 -0.26 -41.52
N HIS A 47 -13.48 -0.16 -40.26
CA HIS A 47 -14.25 -0.78 -39.15
C HIS A 47 -15.30 0.11 -38.46
N ASN A 48 -15.58 1.32 -38.96
CA ASN A 48 -16.67 2.19 -38.48
C ASN A 48 -17.31 2.95 -39.65
N ILE A 49 -17.70 2.24 -40.71
CA ILE A 49 -18.53 2.83 -41.77
C ILE A 49 -19.99 2.64 -41.35
N ALA A 50 -20.72 3.76 -41.30
CA ALA A 50 -22.15 4.09 -41.11
C ALA A 50 -23.21 3.02 -40.70
N GLU A 51 -23.00 1.72 -40.88
CA GLU A 51 -24.02 0.66 -40.77
C GLU A 51 -23.76 -0.41 -39.69
N PHE A 52 -22.59 -0.41 -39.05
CA PHE A 52 -22.20 -1.43 -38.04
C PHE A 52 -22.07 -0.88 -36.62
N PHE A 53 -22.58 -1.63 -35.64
CA PHE A 53 -22.40 -1.38 -34.21
C PHE A 53 -21.32 -2.27 -33.61
N THR A 54 -20.57 -1.72 -32.64
CA THR A 54 -19.60 -2.46 -31.84
C THR A 54 -20.19 -2.82 -30.46
N PRO A 55 -19.87 -3.99 -29.88
CA PRO A 55 -20.26 -4.34 -28.52
C PRO A 55 -19.75 -3.31 -27.49
N TYR A 56 -20.39 -3.22 -26.31
CA TYR A 56 -19.99 -2.27 -25.26
C TYR A 56 -18.49 -2.26 -24.99
N LEU A 57 -17.90 -1.06 -25.14
CA LEU A 57 -16.47 -0.75 -25.03
C LEU A 57 -15.53 -1.47 -25.99
N LEU A 58 -16.01 -2.23 -26.97
CA LEU A 58 -15.18 -2.83 -28.01
C LEU A 58 -14.97 -1.86 -29.17
N THR A 59 -14.38 -0.71 -28.86
CA THR A 59 -14.02 0.31 -29.85
C THR A 59 -12.50 0.33 -30.01
N ALA A 60 -12.01 0.02 -31.21
CA ALA A 60 -10.59 -0.02 -31.49
C ALA A 60 -9.92 1.31 -31.10
N GLY A 61 -8.96 1.26 -30.16
CA GLY A 61 -8.24 2.44 -29.70
C GLY A 61 -7.66 2.34 -28.30
N PHE A 62 -6.51 2.99 -28.10
CA PHE A 62 -5.80 3.00 -26.82
C PHE A 62 -6.63 3.59 -25.67
N ALA A 63 -7.44 4.63 -25.93
CA ALA A 63 -8.30 5.24 -24.92
C ALA A 63 -9.40 4.29 -24.44
N SER A 64 -10.06 3.57 -25.35
CA SER A 64 -11.07 2.56 -25.01
C SER A 64 -10.46 1.33 -24.32
N GLY A 65 -9.27 0.91 -24.75
CA GLY A 65 -8.45 -0.09 -24.06
C GLY A 65 -8.14 0.30 -22.62
N ALA A 66 -7.67 1.53 -22.40
CA ALA A 66 -7.38 2.05 -21.06
C ALA A 66 -8.66 2.19 -20.20
N PHE A 67 -9.77 2.66 -20.78
CA PHE A 67 -11.04 2.81 -20.08
C PHE A 67 -11.64 1.47 -19.66
N SER A 68 -11.70 0.50 -20.58
CA SER A 68 -12.15 -0.86 -20.29
C SER A 68 -11.24 -1.56 -19.26
N LEU A 69 -9.92 -1.35 -19.33
CA LEU A 69 -8.97 -1.88 -18.34
C LEU A 69 -9.28 -1.32 -16.96
N PHE A 70 -9.47 -0.01 -16.89
CA PHE A 70 -9.80 0.69 -15.66
C PHE A 70 -11.12 0.18 -15.05
N LEU A 71 -12.16 0.04 -15.87
CA LEU A 71 -13.46 -0.49 -15.43
C LEU A 71 -13.37 -1.96 -15.00
N SER A 72 -12.57 -2.77 -15.69
CA SER A 72 -12.29 -4.16 -15.29
C SER A 72 -11.62 -4.22 -13.91
N VAL A 73 -10.61 -3.38 -13.67
CA VAL A 73 -9.88 -3.30 -12.39
C VAL A 73 -10.81 -2.82 -11.27
N THR A 74 -11.66 -1.83 -11.52
CA THR A 74 -12.58 -1.29 -10.49
C THR A 74 -13.77 -2.19 -10.20
N LEU A 75 -14.32 -2.90 -11.19
CA LEU A 75 -15.30 -3.98 -10.97
C LEU A 75 -14.69 -5.16 -10.22
N ARG A 76 -13.43 -5.53 -10.51
CA ARG A 76 -12.70 -6.55 -9.74
C ARG A 76 -12.59 -6.15 -8.26
N ARG A 77 -12.41 -4.85 -7.98
CA ARG A 77 -12.44 -4.29 -6.62
C ARG A 77 -13.84 -4.21 -6.00
N ARG A 78 -14.86 -4.78 -6.65
CA ARG A 78 -16.26 -4.84 -6.18
C ARG A 78 -16.87 -3.47 -5.88
N LYS A 79 -16.34 -2.38 -6.48
CA LYS A 79 -16.79 -1.01 -6.20
C LYS A 79 -18.20 -0.78 -6.73
N ARG A 80 -19.12 -0.37 -5.85
CA ARG A 80 -20.52 -0.09 -6.21
C ARG A 80 -20.65 1.00 -7.26
N ALA A 81 -19.85 2.07 -7.17
CA ALA A 81 -19.86 3.16 -8.16
C ALA A 81 -19.45 2.70 -9.57
N ALA A 82 -18.47 1.80 -9.68
CA ALA A 82 -18.05 1.23 -10.96
C ALA A 82 -19.14 0.34 -11.57
N TRP A 83 -19.84 -0.43 -10.74
CA TRP A 83 -20.99 -1.22 -11.16
C TRP A 83 -22.12 -0.33 -11.69
N ILE A 84 -22.50 0.72 -10.96
CA ILE A 84 -23.53 1.68 -11.42
C ILE A 84 -23.12 2.31 -12.75
N LEU A 85 -21.88 2.78 -12.86
CA LEU A 85 -21.38 3.39 -14.10
C LEU A 85 -21.44 2.43 -15.28
N ASN A 86 -20.97 1.19 -15.13
CA ASN A 86 -21.03 0.20 -16.21
C ASN A 86 -22.48 -0.13 -16.56
N LEU A 87 -23.36 -0.32 -15.57
CA LEU A 87 -24.77 -0.66 -15.79
C LEU A 87 -25.50 0.47 -16.52
N VAL A 88 -25.28 1.72 -16.14
CA VAL A 88 -25.90 2.89 -16.80
C VAL A 88 -25.37 3.06 -18.21
N LEU A 89 -24.05 3.05 -18.42
CA LEU A 89 -23.46 3.24 -19.74
C LEU A 89 -23.83 2.12 -20.72
N SER A 90 -23.73 0.86 -20.28
CA SER A 90 -24.10 -0.29 -21.12
C SER A 90 -25.62 -0.36 -21.33
N GLY A 91 -26.43 -0.03 -20.32
CA GLY A 91 -27.88 0.04 -20.45
C GLY A 91 -28.34 1.12 -21.44
N LEU A 92 -27.78 2.33 -21.37
CA LEU A 92 -28.03 3.39 -22.34
C LEU A 92 -27.60 2.97 -23.76
N LEU A 93 -26.48 2.26 -23.89
CA LEU A 93 -26.03 1.73 -25.18
C LEU A 93 -26.98 0.67 -25.74
N VAL A 94 -27.51 -0.24 -24.91
CA VAL A 94 -28.57 -1.20 -25.32
C VAL A 94 -29.79 -0.45 -25.85
N LEU A 95 -30.24 0.60 -25.15
CA LEU A 95 -31.39 1.40 -25.58
C LEU A 95 -31.12 2.08 -26.92
N LEU A 96 -29.92 2.64 -27.12
CA LEU A 96 -29.53 3.25 -28.40
C LEU A 96 -29.48 2.23 -29.54
N PHE A 97 -28.91 1.04 -29.31
CA PHE A 97 -28.89 -0.03 -30.32
C PHE A 97 -30.28 -0.55 -30.63
N ALA A 98 -31.12 -0.76 -29.62
CA ALA A 98 -32.51 -1.17 -29.81
C ALA A 98 -33.31 -0.12 -30.60
N LEU A 99 -33.13 1.16 -30.29
CA LEU A 99 -33.75 2.26 -31.02
C LEU A 99 -33.26 2.31 -32.47
N GLY A 100 -31.95 2.24 -32.70
CA GLY A 100 -31.38 2.21 -34.05
C GLY A 100 -31.90 1.03 -34.87
N MET A 101 -31.94 -0.17 -34.28
CA MET A 101 -32.53 -1.36 -34.93
C MET A 101 -34.03 -1.21 -35.17
N ALA A 102 -34.74 -0.43 -34.35
CA ALA A 102 -36.18 -0.18 -34.53
C ALA A 102 -36.46 0.84 -35.64
N THR A 103 -35.67 1.91 -35.73
CA THR A 103 -35.93 3.06 -36.61
C THR A 103 -35.26 2.97 -37.97
N VAL A 104 -34.14 2.26 -38.09
CA VAL A 104 -33.35 2.14 -39.33
C VAL A 104 -33.36 0.69 -39.81
N PRO A 105 -34.15 0.34 -40.85
CA PRO A 105 -34.25 -1.04 -41.34
C PRO A 105 -32.92 -1.62 -41.83
N GLU A 106 -32.03 -0.78 -42.36
CA GLU A 106 -30.70 -1.16 -42.87
C GLU A 106 -29.85 -1.84 -41.79
N PHE A 107 -29.97 -1.42 -40.52
CA PHE A 107 -29.22 -2.01 -39.43
C PHE A 107 -29.63 -3.46 -39.12
N ARG A 108 -30.86 -3.87 -39.46
CA ARG A 108 -31.34 -5.25 -39.25
C ARG A 108 -30.74 -6.25 -40.22
N GLY A 109 -30.28 -5.78 -41.38
CA GLY A 109 -29.68 -6.62 -42.42
C GLY A 109 -28.31 -7.17 -42.06
N HIS A 110 -27.66 -6.61 -41.03
CA HIS A 110 -26.29 -6.94 -40.66
C HIS A 110 -26.23 -7.85 -39.43
N LEU A 111 -25.75 -9.09 -39.61
CA LEU A 111 -25.59 -10.08 -38.52
C LEU A 111 -24.74 -9.54 -37.36
N GLN A 112 -23.72 -8.72 -37.67
CA GLN A 112 -22.85 -8.11 -36.67
C GLN A 112 -23.64 -7.24 -35.67
N ASN A 113 -24.65 -6.50 -36.11
CA ASN A 113 -25.43 -5.62 -35.22
C ASN A 113 -26.24 -6.42 -34.19
N TRP A 114 -26.78 -7.57 -34.61
CA TRP A 114 -27.45 -8.52 -33.71
C TRP A 114 -26.48 -9.13 -32.71
N VAL A 115 -25.28 -9.51 -33.13
CA VAL A 115 -24.23 -10.04 -32.24
C VAL A 115 -23.80 -8.98 -31.23
N SER A 116 -23.56 -7.74 -31.66
CA SER A 116 -23.17 -6.62 -30.78
C SER A 116 -24.23 -6.28 -29.75
N LEU A 117 -25.51 -6.26 -30.15
CA LEU A 117 -26.63 -6.08 -29.24
C LEU A 117 -26.71 -7.24 -28.23
N GLY A 118 -26.63 -8.48 -28.70
CA GLY A 118 -26.68 -9.68 -27.86
C GLY A 118 -25.57 -9.72 -26.81
N LEU A 119 -24.33 -9.44 -27.19
CA LEU A 119 -23.19 -9.37 -26.27
C LEU A 119 -23.37 -8.26 -25.23
N THR A 120 -23.88 -7.10 -25.63
CA THR A 120 -24.10 -5.98 -24.72
C THR A 120 -25.24 -6.27 -23.73
N VAL A 121 -26.33 -6.88 -24.20
CA VAL A 121 -27.44 -7.33 -23.34
C VAL A 121 -26.95 -8.41 -22.35
N LEU A 122 -26.14 -9.36 -22.81
CA LEU A 122 -25.57 -10.39 -21.95
C LEU A 122 -24.67 -9.77 -20.87
N PHE A 123 -23.88 -8.76 -21.20
CA PHE A 123 -23.08 -8.02 -20.24
C PHE A 123 -23.94 -7.30 -19.19
N VAL A 124 -24.99 -6.58 -19.60
CA VAL A 124 -25.96 -5.94 -18.69
C VAL A 124 -26.61 -6.97 -17.78
N ALA A 125 -27.08 -8.09 -18.33
CA ALA A 125 -27.70 -9.17 -17.56
C ALA A 125 -26.73 -9.74 -16.52
N ALA A 126 -25.47 -9.95 -16.88
CA ALA A 126 -24.43 -10.41 -15.96
C ALA A 126 -24.19 -9.42 -14.81
N LEU A 127 -24.18 -8.10 -15.07
CA LEU A 127 -24.07 -7.08 -14.03
C LEU A 127 -25.29 -7.04 -13.11
N VAL A 128 -26.50 -7.25 -13.64
CA VAL A 128 -27.74 -7.31 -12.84
C VAL A 128 -27.76 -8.55 -11.95
N VAL A 129 -27.42 -9.72 -12.50
CA VAL A 129 -27.31 -10.97 -11.73
C VAL A 129 -26.22 -10.86 -10.66
N GLY A 130 -25.09 -10.25 -11.00
CA GLY A 130 -23.96 -10.03 -10.09
C GLY A 130 -24.10 -8.86 -9.11
N ARG A 131 -25.25 -8.17 -9.06
CA ARG A 131 -25.43 -6.91 -8.30
C ARG A 131 -24.99 -6.99 -6.82
N ARG A 132 -25.17 -8.16 -6.18
CA ARG A 132 -24.85 -8.37 -4.76
C ARG A 132 -23.35 -8.49 -4.50
N GLU A 133 -22.53 -8.77 -5.52
CA GLU A 133 -21.08 -8.80 -5.36
C GLU A 133 -20.45 -7.39 -5.34
N PHE A 134 -21.15 -6.36 -5.80
CA PHE A 134 -20.61 -4.99 -5.91
C PHE A 134 -21.01 -4.12 -4.71
N TYR A 135 -20.64 -4.58 -3.52
CA TYR A 135 -21.02 -3.96 -2.24
C TYR A 135 -20.03 -2.91 -1.75
N ALA A 136 -18.79 -2.90 -2.25
CA ALA A 136 -17.75 -2.03 -1.70
C ALA A 136 -18.14 -0.56 -1.86
N LYS A 137 -18.35 0.11 -0.72
CA LYS A 137 -18.57 1.55 -0.64
C LYS A 137 -17.27 2.21 -1.08
N GLY A 138 -17.33 2.93 -2.20
CA GLY A 138 -16.17 3.71 -2.62
C GLY A 138 -15.89 4.79 -1.58
N ASP A 139 -14.62 5.03 -1.26
CA ASP A 139 -14.20 6.27 -0.61
C ASP A 139 -14.85 7.45 -1.34
N ARG A 140 -15.28 8.49 -0.61
CA ARG A 140 -15.84 9.71 -1.23
C ARG A 140 -14.87 10.14 -2.32
N SER A 141 -15.28 9.98 -3.58
CA SER A 141 -14.54 10.49 -4.71
C SER A 141 -14.35 11.99 -4.49
N ASN A 142 -13.25 12.55 -4.99
CA ASN A 142 -13.12 14.00 -5.06
C ASN A 142 -13.58 14.44 -6.45
N PRO A 143 -14.91 14.59 -6.70
CA PRO A 143 -15.40 14.98 -8.01
C PRO A 143 -14.85 16.35 -8.42
N LYS A 144 -14.48 17.21 -7.47
CA LYS A 144 -13.84 18.50 -7.74
C LYS A 144 -12.44 18.30 -8.33
N LEU A 145 -11.63 17.39 -7.77
CA LEU A 145 -10.32 17.05 -8.35
C LEU A 145 -10.47 16.40 -9.73
N ALA A 146 -11.40 15.46 -9.88
CA ALA A 146 -11.66 14.83 -11.17
C ALA A 146 -12.09 15.84 -12.23
N ALA A 147 -12.99 16.76 -11.88
CA ALA A 147 -13.44 17.84 -12.75
C ALA A 147 -12.32 18.83 -13.07
N ALA A 148 -11.48 19.18 -12.09
CA ALA A 148 -10.34 20.06 -12.30
C ALA A 148 -9.28 19.42 -13.22
N VAL A 149 -8.97 18.13 -13.02
CA VAL A 149 -8.06 17.37 -13.88
C VAL A 149 -8.67 17.20 -15.29
N ALA A 150 -9.97 16.97 -15.40
CA ALA A 150 -10.65 16.86 -16.69
C ALA A 150 -10.63 18.19 -17.44
N ALA A 151 -11.03 19.30 -16.80
CA ALA A 151 -11.08 20.62 -17.44
C ALA A 151 -9.67 21.14 -17.78
N GLY A 152 -8.75 21.14 -16.81
CA GLY A 152 -7.38 21.60 -17.02
C GLY A 152 -6.61 20.72 -17.99
N GLY A 153 -6.77 19.40 -17.87
CA GLY A 153 -6.13 18.45 -18.77
C GLY A 153 -6.70 18.47 -20.19
N LEU A 154 -8.01 18.66 -20.37
CA LEU A 154 -8.62 18.86 -21.70
C LEU A 154 -8.11 20.15 -22.34
N LEU A 155 -7.99 21.23 -21.58
CA LEU A 155 -7.42 22.48 -22.06
C LEU A 155 -5.97 22.30 -22.53
N VAL A 156 -5.11 21.73 -21.68
CA VAL A 156 -3.69 21.50 -22.01
C VAL A 156 -3.52 20.56 -23.21
N THR A 157 -4.22 19.42 -23.21
CA THR A 157 -4.11 18.44 -24.31
C THR A 157 -4.69 18.98 -25.61
N SER A 158 -5.76 19.79 -25.57
CA SER A 158 -6.32 20.41 -26.78
C SER A 158 -5.39 21.48 -27.37
N LEU A 159 -4.69 22.25 -26.53
CA LEU A 159 -3.70 23.22 -26.98
C LEU A 159 -2.45 22.53 -27.54
N LEU A 160 -1.97 21.47 -26.90
CA LEU A 160 -0.85 20.66 -27.41
C LEU A 160 -1.19 19.99 -28.74
N ALA A 161 -2.42 19.47 -28.88
CA ALA A 161 -2.90 18.90 -30.13
C ALA A 161 -2.95 19.97 -31.25
N ALA A 162 -3.47 21.16 -30.95
CA ALA A 162 -3.49 22.28 -31.91
C ALA A 162 -2.08 22.73 -32.32
N LEU A 163 -1.13 22.75 -31.39
CA LEU A 163 0.26 23.10 -31.65
C LEU A 163 0.97 22.04 -32.51
N LEU A 164 0.79 20.75 -32.18
CA LEU A 164 1.33 19.65 -32.99
C LEU A 164 0.80 19.71 -34.43
N VAL A 165 -0.53 19.87 -34.58
CA VAL A 165 -1.18 19.98 -35.89
C VAL A 165 -0.67 21.21 -36.64
N SER A 166 -0.51 22.35 -35.96
CA SER A 166 0.00 23.57 -36.58
C SER A 166 1.45 23.46 -37.04
N ALA A 167 2.30 22.76 -36.30
CA ALA A 167 3.72 22.58 -36.62
C ALA A 167 3.96 21.55 -37.73
N THR A 168 3.00 20.66 -37.98
CA THR A 168 3.16 19.49 -38.86
C THR A 168 2.16 19.44 -40.01
N ASN A 169 1.29 20.44 -40.13
CA ASN A 169 0.35 20.52 -41.24
C ASN A 169 1.12 20.73 -42.55
N THR A 170 1.00 19.78 -43.47
CA THR A 170 1.63 19.85 -44.80
C THR A 170 0.62 20.13 -45.92
N ALA A 171 -0.64 20.45 -45.58
CA ALA A 171 -1.65 20.77 -46.57
C ALA A 171 -1.43 22.17 -47.18
N ASP A 172 -1.69 22.28 -48.49
CA ASP A 172 -1.47 23.51 -49.27
C ASP A 172 -2.49 24.64 -48.96
N GLY A 173 -3.51 24.39 -48.13
CA GLY A 173 -4.56 25.34 -47.74
C GLY A 173 -4.27 26.13 -46.46
N SER A 174 -4.79 27.37 -46.37
CA SER A 174 -4.66 28.23 -45.19
C SER A 174 -5.65 27.86 -44.08
N SER A 175 -5.35 26.79 -43.33
CA SER A 175 -6.16 26.41 -42.17
C SER A 175 -6.00 27.41 -41.01
N THR A 176 -7.11 27.88 -40.45
CA THR A 176 -7.13 28.76 -39.26
C THR A 176 -6.78 28.00 -37.97
N PHE A 177 -6.27 28.71 -36.96
CA PHE A 177 -5.98 28.12 -35.65
C PHE A 177 -7.21 27.43 -35.04
N VAL A 178 -8.41 28.00 -35.20
CA VAL A 178 -9.66 27.43 -34.70
C VAL A 178 -9.99 26.09 -35.38
N GLN A 179 -9.76 25.96 -36.69
CA GLN A 179 -9.95 24.68 -37.40
C GLN A 179 -8.96 23.61 -36.91
N ARG A 180 -7.69 23.98 -36.69
CA ARG A 180 -6.66 23.06 -36.18
C ARG A 180 -6.95 22.63 -34.74
N TRP A 181 -7.42 23.55 -33.90
CA TRP A 181 -7.85 23.25 -32.53
C TRP A 181 -9.10 22.36 -32.51
N ARG A 182 -10.09 22.62 -33.39
CA ARG A 182 -11.28 21.77 -33.53
C ARG A 182 -10.92 20.36 -34.02
N TYR A 183 -9.99 20.25 -34.98
CA TYR A 183 -9.46 18.96 -35.44
C TYR A 183 -8.78 18.20 -34.29
N GLY A 184 -7.89 18.86 -33.55
CA GLY A 184 -7.24 18.28 -32.37
C GLY A 184 -8.24 17.85 -31.28
N LEU A 185 -9.24 18.68 -30.98
CA LEU A 185 -10.28 18.40 -29.99
C LEU A 185 -11.17 17.21 -30.40
N MET A 186 -11.60 17.15 -31.67
CA MET A 186 -12.35 16.02 -32.20
C MET A 186 -11.53 14.73 -32.12
N ARG A 187 -10.22 14.80 -32.35
CA ARG A 187 -9.30 13.66 -32.25
C ARG A 187 -9.02 13.24 -30.80
N LEU A 188 -9.08 14.15 -29.84
CA LEU A 188 -9.00 13.82 -28.41
C LEU A 188 -10.22 13.02 -27.95
N VAL A 189 -11.40 13.28 -28.52
CA VAL A 189 -12.67 12.64 -28.13
C VAL A 189 -12.98 11.40 -28.99
N SER A 190 -12.54 11.37 -30.25
CA SER A 190 -12.80 10.28 -31.19
C SER A 190 -11.53 9.84 -31.92
N LEU A 191 -11.22 8.53 -31.88
CA LEU A 191 -10.12 7.94 -32.66
C LEU A 191 -10.37 8.00 -34.18
N VAL A 192 -11.64 8.11 -34.57
CA VAL A 192 -12.11 8.21 -35.95
C VAL A 192 -12.71 9.60 -36.11
N ALA A 193 -11.84 10.63 -36.09
CA ALA A 193 -12.26 11.89 -36.66
C ALA A 193 -12.43 11.65 -38.16
N ASP A 194 -13.58 12.02 -38.72
CA ASP A 194 -13.78 11.95 -40.16
C ASP A 194 -12.82 12.94 -40.81
N ASP A 195 -11.68 12.45 -41.30
CA ASP A 195 -10.66 13.29 -41.94
C ASP A 195 -11.26 14.06 -43.14
N ARG A 196 -12.41 13.61 -43.68
CA ARG A 196 -13.19 14.30 -44.72
C ARG A 196 -13.82 15.61 -44.24
N ALA A 197 -14.04 15.79 -42.93
CA ALA A 197 -14.57 17.03 -42.37
C ALA A 197 -13.51 18.15 -42.28
N PHE A 198 -12.23 17.84 -42.52
CA PHE A 198 -11.10 18.77 -42.45
C PHE A 198 -10.13 18.58 -43.65
N PRO A 199 -10.57 18.85 -44.90
CA PRO A 199 -9.77 18.61 -46.10
C PRO A 199 -8.49 19.47 -46.19
N GLU A 200 -8.43 20.57 -45.46
CA GLU A 200 -7.30 21.52 -45.42
C GLU A 200 -6.23 21.16 -44.36
N ILE A 201 -6.33 19.99 -43.72
CA ILE A 201 -5.41 19.54 -42.67
C ILE A 201 -4.86 18.16 -43.04
N ALA A 202 -3.57 18.10 -43.36
CA ALA A 202 -2.85 16.87 -43.61
C ALA A 202 -1.72 16.75 -42.59
N THR A 203 -1.82 15.76 -41.69
CA THR A 203 -0.81 15.52 -40.65
C THR A 203 -0.21 14.12 -40.80
N PRO A 204 1.11 13.95 -40.53
CA PRO A 204 1.72 12.64 -40.47
C PRO A 204 1.05 11.71 -39.46
N ASN A 205 1.04 10.40 -39.73
CA ASN A 205 0.38 9.41 -38.86
C ASN A 205 0.87 9.45 -37.40
N TRP A 206 2.16 9.77 -37.16
CA TRP A 206 2.72 9.85 -35.80
C TRP A 206 2.09 10.96 -34.95
N VAL A 207 1.62 12.05 -35.57
CA VAL A 207 0.92 13.17 -34.88
C VAL A 207 -0.41 12.68 -34.33
N ASN A 208 -1.14 11.92 -35.12
CA ASN A 208 -2.41 11.32 -34.72
C ASN A 208 -2.21 10.30 -33.58
N VAL A 209 -1.12 9.52 -33.63
CA VAL A 209 -0.73 8.62 -32.53
C VAL A 209 -0.42 9.40 -31.26
N ALA A 210 0.34 10.50 -31.35
CA ALA A 210 0.69 11.33 -30.21
C ALA A 210 -0.54 11.97 -29.54
N ILE A 211 -1.50 12.49 -30.32
CA ILE A 211 -2.75 13.05 -29.80
C ILE A 211 -3.58 11.97 -29.08
N ASN A 212 -3.65 10.76 -29.64
CA ASN A 212 -4.34 9.63 -29.01
C ASN A 212 -3.69 9.19 -27.70
N VAL A 213 -2.35 9.20 -27.63
CA VAL A 213 -1.61 8.93 -26.39
C VAL A 213 -1.92 10.00 -25.34
N LEU A 214 -1.91 11.29 -25.71
CA LEU A 214 -2.27 12.39 -24.82
C LEU A 214 -3.70 12.28 -24.28
N SER A 215 -4.67 11.95 -25.13
CA SER A 215 -6.06 11.67 -24.71
C SER A 215 -6.15 10.49 -23.74
N THR A 216 -5.43 9.40 -24.04
CA THR A 216 -5.38 8.22 -23.18
C THR A 216 -4.79 8.55 -21.81
N LEU A 217 -3.70 9.32 -21.76
CA LEU A 217 -3.08 9.77 -20.52
C LEU A 217 -4.01 10.69 -19.71
N LEU A 218 -4.72 11.60 -20.38
CA LEU A 218 -5.73 12.45 -19.74
C LEU A 218 -6.85 11.61 -19.13
N LEU A 219 -7.40 10.66 -19.87
CA LEU A 219 -8.45 9.78 -19.39
C LEU A 219 -7.98 8.98 -18.18
N VAL A 220 -6.78 8.41 -18.23
CA VAL A 220 -6.17 7.71 -17.08
C VAL A 220 -6.00 8.65 -15.89
N ALA A 221 -5.58 9.90 -16.10
CA ALA A 221 -5.44 10.89 -15.04
C ALA A 221 -6.79 11.29 -14.41
N VAL A 222 -7.84 11.48 -15.21
CA VAL A 222 -9.20 11.78 -14.74
C VAL A 222 -9.77 10.61 -13.96
N LEU A 223 -9.64 9.38 -14.47
CA LEU A 223 -10.08 8.17 -13.78
C LEU A 223 -9.29 7.94 -12.49
N TRP A 224 -7.98 8.17 -12.51
CA TRP A 224 -7.17 8.13 -11.31
C TRP A 224 -7.65 9.16 -10.30
N ALA A 225 -7.89 10.41 -10.70
CA ALA A 225 -8.37 11.48 -9.83
C ALA A 225 -9.77 11.21 -9.26
N ALA A 226 -10.70 10.70 -10.08
CA ALA A 226 -12.07 10.38 -9.70
C ALA A 226 -12.15 9.22 -8.71
N PHE A 227 -11.25 8.23 -8.81
CA PHE A 227 -11.26 7.03 -7.98
C PHE A 227 -10.08 6.95 -7.01
N ARG A 228 -9.30 8.02 -6.88
CA ARG A 228 -8.26 8.16 -5.88
C ARG A 228 -8.91 8.06 -4.51
N SER A 229 -8.47 7.07 -3.74
CA SER A 229 -8.84 6.93 -2.33
C SER A 229 -8.34 8.18 -1.60
N VAL A 230 -9.26 9.02 -1.14
CA VAL A 230 -8.97 10.01 -0.12
C VAL A 230 -8.79 9.22 1.17
N ARG A 231 -7.61 9.30 1.79
CA ARG A 231 -7.25 8.59 3.04
C ARG A 231 -8.42 8.69 4.01
N ARG A 232 -9.11 7.58 4.27
CA ARG A 232 -10.28 7.51 5.13
C ARG A 232 -10.09 6.68 6.39
N THR A 233 -8.85 6.35 6.72
CA THR A 233 -8.52 5.89 8.08
C THR A 233 -8.39 7.14 8.94
N GLU A 234 -9.39 7.39 9.78
CA GLU A 234 -9.30 8.41 10.83
C GLU A 234 -8.10 8.05 11.72
N PRO A 235 -7.11 8.94 11.85
CA PRO A 235 -6.01 8.72 12.76
C PRO A 235 -6.52 8.45 14.17
N LEU A 236 -5.75 7.66 14.91
CA LEU A 236 -5.98 7.36 16.31
C LEU A 236 -6.34 8.63 17.11
N THR A 237 -7.48 8.63 17.78
CA THR A 237 -7.88 9.74 18.66
C THR A 237 -7.22 9.61 20.04
N ALA A 238 -7.29 10.66 20.86
CA ALA A 238 -6.76 10.60 22.22
C ALA A 238 -7.51 9.56 23.10
N ASP A 239 -8.84 9.44 22.94
CA ASP A 239 -9.66 8.43 23.64
C ASP A 239 -9.28 7.01 23.21
N ASP A 240 -9.05 6.80 21.91
CA ASP A 240 -8.56 5.53 21.39
C ASP A 240 -7.20 5.16 22.00
N GLU A 241 -6.28 6.13 22.09
CA GLU A 241 -4.96 5.94 22.68
C GLU A 241 -5.06 5.52 24.15
N GLU A 242 -5.89 6.21 24.94
CA GLU A 242 -6.11 5.90 26.35
C GLU A 242 -6.66 4.48 26.53
N ARG A 243 -7.65 4.09 25.73
CA ARG A 243 -8.24 2.76 25.77
C ARG A 243 -7.23 1.66 25.38
N LEU A 244 -6.42 1.89 24.36
CA LEU A 244 -5.36 0.97 23.94
C LEU A 244 -4.29 0.83 25.02
N ARG A 245 -3.88 1.93 25.66
CA ARG A 245 -2.97 1.90 26.82
C ARG A 245 -3.56 1.08 27.96
N GLY A 246 -4.87 1.19 28.22
CA GLY A 246 -5.57 0.35 29.19
C GLY A 246 -5.54 -1.15 28.84
N LEU A 247 -5.59 -1.51 27.55
CA LEU A 247 -5.42 -2.91 27.10
C LEU A 247 -3.97 -3.38 27.28
N LEU A 248 -2.99 -2.55 26.91
CA LEU A 248 -1.57 -2.86 27.07
C LEU A 248 -1.16 -2.99 28.54
N ALA A 249 -1.70 -2.17 29.43
CA ALA A 249 -1.42 -2.27 30.86
C ALA A 249 -1.88 -3.60 31.48
N ARG A 250 -2.93 -4.23 30.91
CA ARG A 250 -3.48 -5.51 31.41
C ARG A 250 -2.97 -6.73 30.66
N HIS A 251 -2.65 -6.61 29.39
CA HIS A 251 -2.37 -7.73 28.48
C HIS A 251 -1.12 -7.54 27.61
N GLY A 252 -0.36 -6.46 27.80
CA GLY A 252 0.79 -6.10 26.97
C GLY A 252 2.01 -6.98 27.13
N ASP A 253 2.03 -7.89 28.11
CA ASP A 253 3.12 -8.87 28.29
C ASP A 253 3.14 -9.97 27.19
N ARG A 254 2.04 -10.14 26.44
CA ARG A 254 1.88 -11.26 25.49
C ARG A 254 2.63 -11.09 24.18
N ASP A 255 2.74 -9.86 23.68
CA ASP A 255 3.35 -9.59 22.38
C ASP A 255 4.31 -8.40 22.48
N SER A 256 5.57 -8.65 22.16
CA SER A 256 6.65 -7.64 22.11
C SER A 256 6.40 -6.53 21.09
N LEU A 257 5.52 -6.76 20.12
CA LEU A 257 5.13 -5.76 19.12
C LEU A 257 3.90 -4.95 19.53
N GLY A 258 3.25 -5.29 20.64
CA GLY A 258 1.98 -4.71 21.05
C GLY A 258 2.03 -3.19 21.25
N TYR A 259 3.13 -2.64 21.79
CA TYR A 259 3.24 -1.20 22.04
C TYR A 259 3.25 -0.36 20.75
N PHE A 260 3.69 -0.93 19.62
CA PHE A 260 3.67 -0.24 18.32
C PHE A 260 2.26 0.02 17.80
N ALA A 261 1.22 -0.58 18.39
CA ALA A 261 -0.17 -0.29 18.11
C ALA A 261 -0.56 1.17 18.43
N LEU A 262 0.18 1.84 19.34
CA LEU A 262 -0.06 3.24 19.73
C LEU A 262 0.41 4.27 18.69
N ARG A 263 0.95 3.82 17.56
CA ARG A 263 1.38 4.72 16.48
C ARG A 263 0.18 5.49 15.91
N ARG A 264 0.26 6.83 15.93
CA ARG A 264 -0.85 7.74 15.57
C ARG A 264 -1.30 7.71 14.10
N ASP A 265 -0.51 7.12 13.20
CA ASP A 265 -0.90 6.95 11.79
C ASP A 265 -1.77 5.69 11.53
N LYS A 266 -2.08 4.94 12.60
CA LYS A 266 -3.00 3.80 12.61
C LYS A 266 -4.41 4.26 12.98
N SER A 267 -5.39 3.48 12.55
CA SER A 267 -6.76 3.46 13.07
C SER A 267 -6.92 2.23 13.96
N VAL A 268 -7.97 2.22 14.78
CA VAL A 268 -8.26 1.13 15.71
C VAL A 268 -9.71 0.67 15.58
N LEU A 269 -9.92 -0.64 15.60
CA LEU A 269 -11.22 -1.28 15.68
C LEU A 269 -11.27 -2.11 16.96
N PHE A 270 -12.11 -1.69 17.91
CA PHE A 270 -12.34 -2.40 19.15
C PHE A 270 -13.36 -3.52 18.95
N SER A 271 -13.16 -4.63 19.66
CA SER A 271 -14.18 -5.66 19.88
C SER A 271 -15.46 -5.04 20.48
N PRO A 272 -16.64 -5.62 20.25
CA PRO A 272 -17.89 -5.14 20.86
C PRO A 272 -17.86 -5.05 22.39
N SER A 273 -17.05 -5.89 23.04
CA SER A 273 -16.86 -5.88 24.50
C SER A 273 -15.89 -4.80 24.99
N GLY A 274 -15.14 -4.16 24.08
CA GLY A 274 -14.08 -3.21 24.40
C GLY A 274 -12.82 -3.84 25.02
N LYS A 275 -12.76 -5.17 25.16
CA LYS A 275 -11.65 -5.90 25.82
C LYS A 275 -10.51 -6.26 24.88
N ALA A 276 -10.70 -6.10 23.58
CA ALA A 276 -9.69 -6.29 22.55
C ALA A 276 -9.78 -5.27 21.43
N ALA A 277 -8.69 -5.09 20.67
CA ALA A 277 -8.63 -4.16 19.54
C ALA A 277 -7.66 -4.63 18.45
N VAL A 278 -7.98 -4.34 17.18
CA VAL A 278 -7.07 -4.48 16.04
C VAL A 278 -6.69 -3.08 15.56
N THR A 279 -5.39 -2.78 15.57
CA THR A 279 -4.86 -1.54 14.97
C THR A 279 -4.37 -1.79 13.57
N TYR A 280 -4.76 -0.94 12.62
CA TYR A 280 -4.46 -1.12 11.21
C TYR A 280 -4.28 0.22 10.48
N ARG A 281 -3.76 0.17 9.25
CA ARG A 281 -3.67 1.32 8.36
C ARG A 281 -4.00 0.92 6.93
N VAL A 282 -4.68 1.78 6.20
CA VAL A 282 -5.03 1.51 4.80
C VAL A 282 -4.00 2.12 3.85
N VAL A 283 -3.29 1.26 3.11
CA VAL A 283 -2.29 1.67 2.12
C VAL A 283 -2.59 1.04 0.78
N GLY A 284 -2.85 1.86 -0.25
CA GLY A 284 -3.13 1.35 -1.60
C GLY A 284 -4.35 0.43 -1.69
N GLY A 285 -5.31 0.56 -0.76
CA GLY A 285 -6.49 -0.29 -0.58
C GLY A 285 -6.20 -1.70 -0.06
N VAL A 286 -5.09 -1.86 0.66
CA VAL A 286 -4.83 -2.95 1.59
C VAL A 286 -5.08 -2.40 2.99
N SER A 287 -5.89 -3.08 3.80
CA SER A 287 -6.04 -2.79 5.23
C SER A 287 -5.00 -3.62 5.98
N LEU A 288 -3.93 -2.96 6.41
CA LEU A 288 -2.75 -3.61 6.98
C LEU A 288 -2.79 -3.50 8.50
N ALA A 289 -3.09 -4.59 9.19
CA ALA A 289 -2.94 -4.70 10.65
C ALA A 289 -1.49 -5.00 11.02
N SER A 290 -1.06 -4.58 12.20
CA SER A 290 0.29 -4.83 12.73
C SER A 290 0.22 -5.70 13.98
N GLY A 291 0.92 -6.82 13.97
CA GLY A 291 1.00 -7.74 15.10
C GLY A 291 -0.33 -8.41 15.45
N ASP A 292 -0.40 -8.88 16.68
CA ASP A 292 -1.59 -9.51 17.22
C ASP A 292 -2.66 -8.48 17.63
N PRO A 293 -3.93 -8.88 17.77
CA PRO A 293 -4.91 -8.03 18.43
C PRO A 293 -4.47 -7.72 19.85
N LEU A 294 -4.66 -6.48 20.30
CA LEU A 294 -4.40 -6.09 21.68
C LEU A 294 -5.54 -6.53 22.60
N GLY A 295 -5.22 -6.82 23.85
CA GLY A 295 -6.19 -7.10 24.91
C GLY A 295 -6.44 -8.60 25.13
N ASP A 296 -7.61 -8.93 25.67
CA ASP A 296 -7.99 -10.28 26.07
C ASP A 296 -8.20 -11.20 24.85
N PRO A 297 -7.47 -12.34 24.75
CA PRO A 297 -7.62 -13.31 23.66
C PRO A 297 -9.04 -13.81 23.45
N GLU A 298 -9.85 -13.90 24.50
CA GLU A 298 -11.26 -14.31 24.39
C GLU A 298 -12.08 -13.30 23.56
N ALA A 299 -11.67 -12.02 23.56
CA ALA A 299 -12.33 -10.95 22.82
C ALA A 299 -11.70 -10.68 21.44
N TRP A 300 -10.56 -11.29 21.10
CA TRP A 300 -9.89 -11.12 19.80
C TRP A 300 -10.80 -11.43 18.61
N PRO A 301 -11.59 -12.54 18.60
CA PRO A 301 -12.49 -12.85 17.48
C PRO A 301 -13.44 -11.69 17.15
N GLY A 302 -14.00 -11.03 18.16
CA GLY A 302 -14.91 -9.89 17.96
C GLY A 302 -14.24 -8.67 17.33
N ALA A 303 -12.96 -8.40 17.67
CA ALA A 303 -12.20 -7.32 17.04
C ALA A 303 -11.82 -7.68 15.58
N ILE A 304 -11.39 -8.92 15.34
CA ILE A 304 -11.01 -9.43 14.02
C ILE A 304 -12.22 -9.41 13.08
N GLU A 305 -13.38 -9.88 13.52
CA GLU A 305 -14.61 -9.86 12.73
C GLU A 305 -15.04 -8.45 12.34
N GLY A 306 -15.00 -7.50 13.29
CA GLY A 306 -15.29 -6.10 13.04
C GLY A 306 -14.34 -5.49 12.01
N TRP A 307 -13.03 -5.71 12.17
CA TRP A 307 -12.02 -5.24 11.21
C TRP A 307 -12.18 -5.86 9.82
N LEU A 308 -12.43 -7.17 9.74
CA LEU A 308 -12.67 -7.85 8.45
C LEU A 308 -13.98 -7.37 7.80
N ALA A 309 -15.01 -7.06 8.58
CA ALA A 309 -16.25 -6.49 8.09
C ALA A 309 -16.02 -5.09 7.48
N GLU A 310 -15.24 -4.25 8.14
CA GLU A 310 -14.87 -2.93 7.64
C GLU A 310 -14.02 -3.02 6.36
N ALA A 311 -13.04 -3.93 6.33
CA ALA A 311 -12.23 -4.19 5.14
C ALA A 311 -13.11 -4.65 3.96
N ARG A 312 -14.09 -5.52 4.21
CA ARG A 312 -15.09 -5.92 3.21
C ARG A 312 -15.92 -4.72 2.75
N GLU A 313 -16.49 -3.95 3.66
CA GLU A 313 -17.35 -2.81 3.36
C GLU A 313 -16.68 -1.81 2.41
N HIS A 314 -15.38 -1.59 2.55
CA HIS A 314 -14.60 -0.67 1.72
C HIS A 314 -13.87 -1.35 0.54
N GLY A 315 -13.96 -2.67 0.40
CA GLY A 315 -13.25 -3.44 -0.63
C GLY A 315 -11.72 -3.40 -0.48
N TRP A 316 -11.24 -3.29 0.76
CA TRP A 316 -9.82 -3.39 1.09
C TRP A 316 -9.41 -4.86 1.20
N ALA A 317 -8.20 -5.17 0.77
CA ALA A 317 -7.62 -6.49 1.02
C ALA A 317 -7.08 -6.50 2.46
N PRO A 318 -7.61 -7.32 3.39
CA PRO A 318 -7.07 -7.40 4.75
C PRO A 318 -5.75 -8.17 4.73
N ALA A 319 -4.79 -7.68 5.49
CA ALA A 319 -3.52 -8.35 5.73
C ALA A 319 -2.99 -8.02 7.12
N VAL A 320 -2.29 -8.95 7.75
CA VAL A 320 -1.64 -8.76 9.06
C VAL A 320 -0.15 -8.96 8.90
N MET A 321 0.65 -8.01 9.39
CA MET A 321 2.11 -8.08 9.36
C MET A 321 2.65 -8.37 10.75
N GLY A 322 3.45 -9.42 10.89
CA GLY A 322 4.19 -9.69 12.13
C GLY A 322 3.36 -10.34 13.24
N ALA A 323 2.27 -11.04 12.89
CA ALA A 323 1.48 -11.78 13.88
C ALA A 323 2.33 -12.89 14.53
N SER A 324 2.13 -13.15 15.81
CA SER A 324 2.69 -14.33 16.48
C SER A 324 2.01 -15.62 15.98
N GLU A 325 2.47 -16.77 16.45
CA GLU A 325 1.79 -18.04 16.20
C GLU A 325 0.39 -18.10 16.84
N GLU A 326 0.21 -17.54 18.05
CA GLU A 326 -1.08 -17.47 18.76
C GLU A 326 -2.09 -16.60 17.98
N GLY A 327 -1.69 -15.37 17.65
CA GLY A 327 -2.51 -14.46 16.84
C GLY A 327 -2.78 -15.01 15.45
N GLY A 328 -1.75 -15.56 14.79
CA GLY A 328 -1.85 -16.22 13.49
C GLY A 328 -2.89 -17.33 13.47
N THR A 329 -2.92 -18.17 14.51
CA THR A 329 -3.90 -19.26 14.65
C THR A 329 -5.33 -18.73 14.75
N ILE A 330 -5.55 -17.65 15.50
CA ILE A 330 -6.89 -17.07 15.66
C ILE A 330 -7.34 -16.39 14.37
N TYR A 331 -6.49 -15.57 13.75
CA TYR A 331 -6.77 -14.98 12.44
C TYR A 331 -7.08 -16.03 11.36
N ALA A 332 -6.42 -17.19 11.38
CA ALA A 332 -6.67 -18.27 10.44
C ALA A 332 -8.09 -18.85 10.57
N ARG A 333 -8.64 -18.92 11.78
CA ARG A 333 -10.04 -19.32 12.02
C ARG A 333 -11.04 -18.34 11.38
N HIS A 334 -10.63 -17.10 11.11
CA HIS A 334 -11.44 -16.08 10.43
C HIS A 334 -11.16 -15.99 8.91
N GLY A 335 -10.50 -16.99 8.33
CA GLY A 335 -10.34 -17.13 6.88
C GLY A 335 -9.12 -16.41 6.29
N LEU A 336 -8.10 -16.14 7.09
CA LEU A 336 -6.80 -15.69 6.62
C LEU A 336 -5.83 -16.87 6.49
N ASP A 337 -5.11 -16.96 5.39
CA ASP A 337 -3.99 -17.88 5.23
C ASP A 337 -2.74 -17.27 5.88
N ALA A 338 -1.88 -18.13 6.42
CA ALA A 338 -0.63 -17.74 7.06
C ALA A 338 0.58 -18.06 6.18
N LEU A 339 1.53 -17.13 6.15
CA LEU A 339 2.82 -17.29 5.49
C LEU A 339 3.90 -16.79 6.43
N GLU A 340 4.87 -17.65 6.73
CA GLU A 340 5.98 -17.30 7.61
C GLU A 340 6.78 -16.12 7.03
N LEU A 341 6.84 -15.06 7.81
CA LEU A 341 7.46 -13.80 7.41
C LEU A 341 8.92 -13.76 7.83
N GLY A 342 9.28 -14.35 8.97
CA GLY A 342 10.63 -14.30 9.55
C GLY A 342 10.58 -14.61 11.05
N ASP A 343 11.67 -14.31 11.76
CA ASP A 343 11.75 -14.55 13.19
C ASP A 343 12.14 -13.28 13.95
N GLU A 344 11.56 -13.10 15.12
CA GLU A 344 11.97 -12.11 16.11
C GLU A 344 13.10 -12.65 16.98
N ALA A 345 14.06 -11.78 17.30
CA ALA A 345 15.18 -12.10 18.18
C ALA A 345 14.89 -11.65 19.61
N ILE A 346 14.56 -12.60 20.49
CA ILE A 346 14.31 -12.35 21.92
C ILE A 346 15.52 -12.78 22.74
N VAL A 347 15.98 -11.92 23.64
CA VAL A 347 17.08 -12.21 24.57
C VAL A 347 16.54 -12.19 25.99
N GLU A 348 16.65 -13.31 26.69
CA GLU A 348 16.39 -13.39 28.12
C GLU A 348 17.65 -12.96 28.90
N THR A 349 17.50 -11.98 29.78
CA THR A 349 18.65 -11.36 30.47
C THR A 349 19.29 -12.31 31.48
N ALA A 350 18.51 -13.24 32.05
CA ALA A 350 18.98 -14.22 33.01
C ALA A 350 19.84 -15.34 32.39
N GLU A 351 19.53 -15.73 31.15
CA GLU A 351 20.26 -16.79 30.43
C GLU A 351 21.46 -16.26 29.64
N PHE A 352 21.51 -14.94 29.42
CA PHE A 352 22.54 -14.32 28.62
C PHE A 352 23.92 -14.38 29.29
N THR A 353 24.94 -14.81 28.54
CA THR A 353 26.33 -14.79 28.99
C THR A 353 27.28 -14.38 27.88
N LEU A 354 28.26 -13.54 28.21
CA LEU A 354 29.39 -13.19 27.34
C LEU A 354 30.50 -14.25 27.35
N ALA A 355 30.37 -15.29 28.18
CA ALA A 355 31.36 -16.36 28.28
C ALA A 355 31.33 -17.31 27.08
N GLY A 356 32.40 -18.06 26.89
CA GLY A 356 32.50 -19.11 25.87
C GLY A 356 33.05 -18.66 24.51
N ARG A 357 33.31 -19.66 23.67
CA ARG A 357 33.99 -19.50 22.36
C ARG A 357 33.14 -18.77 21.33
N ALA A 358 31.83 -19.04 21.30
CA ALA A 358 30.92 -18.43 20.34
C ALA A 358 30.75 -16.92 20.54
N MET A 359 30.85 -16.44 21.79
CA MET A 359 30.74 -15.02 22.12
C MET A 359 32.06 -14.24 21.91
N ARG A 360 33.13 -14.89 21.42
CA ARG A 360 34.45 -14.26 21.26
C ARG A 360 34.40 -12.99 20.43
N THR A 361 33.70 -13.01 19.29
CA THR A 361 33.62 -11.84 18.39
C THR A 361 32.87 -10.69 19.05
N VAL A 362 31.74 -10.97 19.70
CA VAL A 362 30.93 -9.95 20.38
C VAL A 362 31.67 -9.37 21.57
N ARG A 363 32.31 -10.23 22.39
CA ARG A 363 33.16 -9.82 23.51
C ARG A 363 34.37 -8.99 23.07
N GLN A 364 34.99 -9.32 21.94
CA GLN A 364 36.07 -8.50 21.38
C GLN A 364 35.59 -7.12 20.93
N ALA A 365 34.40 -7.03 20.32
CA ALA A 365 33.79 -5.76 19.96
C ALA A 365 33.45 -4.93 21.20
N TYR A 366 32.81 -5.53 22.20
CA TYR A 366 32.51 -4.91 23.49
C TYR A 366 33.77 -4.34 24.15
N ASN A 367 34.78 -5.19 24.40
CA ASN A 367 36.01 -4.75 25.07
C ASN A 367 36.79 -3.71 24.26
N ARG A 368 36.59 -3.62 22.94
CA ARG A 368 37.23 -2.58 22.12
C ARG A 368 36.60 -1.23 22.41
N ILE A 369 35.27 -1.15 22.37
CA ILE A 369 34.52 0.07 22.64
C ILE A 369 34.72 0.51 24.10
N GLU A 370 34.66 -0.43 25.03
CA GLU A 370 34.95 -0.18 26.46
C GLU A 370 36.35 0.42 26.68
N ARG A 371 37.39 -0.14 26.03
CA ARG A 371 38.77 0.39 26.11
C ARG A 371 38.94 1.74 25.43
N ALA A 372 38.10 2.06 24.46
CA ALA A 372 38.08 3.37 23.83
C ALA A 372 37.41 4.44 24.71
N GLY A 373 36.91 4.07 25.91
CA GLY A 373 36.41 4.99 26.91
C GLY A 373 34.95 5.40 26.71
N TYR A 374 34.20 4.63 25.91
CA TYR A 374 32.77 4.87 25.74
C TYR A 374 32.00 4.42 26.98
N THR A 375 30.96 5.17 27.30
CA THR A 375 30.04 4.87 28.40
C THR A 375 28.60 4.86 27.89
N VAL A 376 27.72 4.13 28.57
CA VAL A 376 26.29 4.08 28.26
C VAL A 376 25.48 4.59 29.45
N ARG A 377 24.63 5.58 29.19
CA ARG A 377 23.63 6.06 30.13
C ARG A 377 22.27 5.44 29.77
N ILE A 378 21.59 4.86 30.74
CA ILE A 378 20.28 4.22 30.58
C ILE A 378 19.28 5.00 31.41
N ARG A 379 18.22 5.52 30.79
CA ARG A 379 17.16 6.29 31.48
C ARG A 379 15.79 5.96 30.91
N ARG A 380 14.75 6.07 31.73
CA ARG A 380 13.38 6.13 31.19
C ARG A 380 13.16 7.50 30.59
N HIS A 381 12.27 7.60 29.60
CA HIS A 381 11.94 8.87 28.97
C HIS A 381 11.39 9.89 29.98
N GLU A 382 10.65 9.42 30.99
CA GLU A 382 10.14 10.27 32.09
C GLU A 382 11.23 10.88 32.98
N ASP A 383 12.43 10.31 32.99
CA ASP A 383 13.58 10.80 33.76
C ASP A 383 14.46 11.79 32.96
N ILE A 384 14.10 12.07 31.70
CA ILE A 384 14.87 12.95 30.80
C ILE A 384 14.19 14.32 30.77
N PRO A 385 14.87 15.40 31.20
CA PRO A 385 14.35 16.77 31.09
C PRO A 385 13.98 17.11 29.64
N ALA A 386 12.90 17.87 29.44
CA ALA A 386 12.38 18.19 28.10
C ALA A 386 13.44 18.83 27.19
N GLU A 387 14.23 19.79 27.69
CA GLU A 387 15.31 20.42 26.92
C GLU A 387 16.41 19.44 26.50
N GLU A 388 16.67 18.42 27.33
CA GLU A 388 17.65 17.38 27.00
C GLU A 388 17.06 16.40 25.98
N MET A 389 15.79 16.00 26.15
CA MET A 389 15.08 15.17 25.17
C MET A 389 15.06 15.84 23.79
N ASP A 390 14.75 17.13 23.69
CA ASP A 390 14.74 17.87 22.42
C ASP A 390 16.11 17.80 21.72
N ARG A 391 17.22 17.92 22.47
CA ARG A 391 18.57 17.75 21.92
C ARG A 391 18.83 16.34 21.41
N LEU A 392 18.38 15.32 22.15
CA LEU A 392 18.50 13.92 21.72
C LEU A 392 17.70 13.66 20.43
N LEU A 393 16.50 14.23 20.33
CA LEU A 393 15.67 14.13 19.13
C LEU A 393 16.33 14.79 17.92
N HIS A 394 16.90 15.99 18.08
CA HIS A 394 17.66 16.66 17.01
C HIS A 394 18.83 15.82 16.51
N LEU A 395 19.63 15.24 17.42
CA LEU A 395 20.74 14.36 17.05
C LEU A 395 20.25 13.06 16.37
N ALA A 396 19.14 12.50 16.85
CA ALA A 396 18.52 11.32 16.24
C ALA A 396 18.06 11.56 14.80
N ASP A 397 17.54 12.77 14.53
CA ASP A 397 17.14 13.23 13.20
C ASP A 397 18.34 13.51 12.29
N ASP A 398 19.41 14.11 12.81
CA ASP A 398 20.64 14.40 12.06
C ASP A 398 21.38 13.11 11.63
N TRP A 399 21.36 12.09 12.49
CA TRP A 399 21.96 10.79 12.21
C TRP A 399 21.08 9.87 11.35
N ARG A 400 19.90 10.34 10.94
CA ARG A 400 18.97 9.56 10.14
C ARG A 400 19.47 9.36 8.70
N ASP A 401 19.33 8.14 8.21
CA ASP A 401 19.58 7.79 6.80
C ASP A 401 18.29 7.92 5.96
N GLY A 402 18.07 9.11 5.40
CA GLY A 402 16.95 9.43 4.49
C GLY A 402 15.96 10.47 5.05
N GLU A 403 14.96 10.85 4.24
CA GLU A 403 14.00 11.92 4.60
C GLU A 403 12.81 11.47 5.46
N THR A 404 12.47 10.18 5.49
CA THR A 404 11.29 9.64 6.21
C THR A 404 11.68 8.62 7.27
N GLU A 405 11.03 8.71 8.44
CA GLU A 405 11.12 7.69 9.49
C GLU A 405 10.61 6.35 8.94
N ARG A 406 11.43 5.30 9.04
CA ARG A 406 11.07 3.95 8.57
C ARG A 406 10.31 3.22 9.69
N GLY A 407 9.41 2.33 9.30
CA GLY A 407 8.71 1.42 10.18
C GLY A 407 7.20 1.69 10.29
N PHE A 408 6.41 0.62 10.43
CA PHE A 408 4.97 0.61 10.67
C PHE A 408 4.58 -0.43 11.73
N SER A 409 5.09 -1.65 11.59
CA SER A 409 4.84 -2.73 12.56
C SER A 409 5.85 -2.73 13.70
N MET A 410 6.99 -2.03 13.51
CA MET A 410 8.19 -2.15 14.34
C MET A 410 8.87 -0.80 14.62
N ALA A 411 8.15 0.30 14.41
CA ALA A 411 8.59 1.63 14.81
C ALA A 411 7.40 2.45 15.29
N LEU A 412 7.51 3.03 16.46
CA LEU A 412 6.49 3.86 17.08
C LEU A 412 6.40 5.21 16.38
N GLY A 413 7.54 5.74 15.89
CA GLY A 413 7.57 6.94 15.06
C GLY A 413 7.19 8.23 15.77
N ARG A 414 7.29 8.26 17.11
CA ARG A 414 7.04 9.43 17.98
C ARG A 414 7.98 9.42 19.19
N LEU A 415 9.28 9.27 18.92
CA LEU A 415 10.30 9.29 19.97
C LEU A 415 10.15 10.55 20.84
N GLY A 416 10.26 10.41 22.16
CA GLY A 416 10.16 11.52 23.10
C GLY A 416 8.74 12.04 23.39
N ASP A 417 7.69 11.36 22.90
CA ASP A 417 6.31 11.74 23.25
C ASP A 417 6.08 11.70 24.77
N PRO A 418 5.52 12.74 25.40
CA PRO A 418 5.29 12.79 26.85
C PRO A 418 4.40 11.64 27.37
N GLY A 419 3.53 11.08 26.52
CA GLY A 419 2.71 9.91 26.87
C GLY A 419 3.51 8.60 26.94
N ASP A 420 4.76 8.58 26.49
CA ASP A 420 5.63 7.40 26.40
C ASP A 420 6.77 7.42 27.43
N GLY A 421 6.52 7.98 28.62
CA GLY A 421 7.51 8.10 29.70
C GLY A 421 8.20 6.78 30.12
N ARG A 422 7.51 5.64 29.97
CA ARG A 422 8.02 4.31 30.30
C ARG A 422 9.00 3.72 29.28
N CYS A 423 9.13 4.33 28.09
CA CYS A 423 10.15 3.96 27.12
C CYS A 423 11.55 4.19 27.69
N VAL A 424 12.53 3.42 27.23
CA VAL A 424 13.90 3.46 27.74
C VAL A 424 14.83 3.97 26.65
N MET A 425 15.62 4.98 26.99
CA MET A 425 16.65 5.57 26.15
C MET A 425 18.03 5.10 26.62
N LEU A 426 18.84 4.67 25.67
CA LEU A 426 20.27 4.43 25.86
C LEU A 426 21.04 5.49 25.09
N GLU A 427 21.97 6.14 25.78
CA GLU A 427 22.86 7.15 25.21
C GLU A 427 24.29 6.65 25.32
N CYS A 428 25.00 6.54 24.19
CA CYS A 428 26.42 6.20 24.21
C CYS A 428 27.26 7.44 23.93
N ARG A 429 28.18 7.74 24.83
CA ARG A 429 29.02 8.94 24.80
C ARG A 429 30.51 8.60 24.75
N ASP A 430 31.29 9.38 24.00
CA ASP A 430 32.76 9.37 24.10
C ASP A 430 33.20 10.41 25.14
N GLY A 431 34.03 10.02 26.11
CA GLY A 431 34.45 10.89 27.21
C GLY A 431 34.52 10.13 28.53
N GLY A 432 35.74 9.81 28.97
CA GLY A 432 36.04 8.77 29.95
C GLY A 432 35.46 8.95 31.36
N ALA A 433 35.44 7.82 32.08
CA ALA A 433 35.10 7.53 33.49
C ALA A 433 33.79 8.10 34.06
N ASP A 434 33.44 9.35 33.79
CA ASP A 434 32.36 10.07 34.47
C ASP A 434 31.10 10.21 33.60
N GLY A 435 31.17 9.93 32.29
CA GLY A 435 30.02 9.74 31.39
C GLY A 435 29.08 10.94 31.15
N GLU A 436 29.27 12.05 31.89
CA GLU A 436 28.36 13.21 31.86
C GLU A 436 28.81 14.33 30.89
N THR A 437 30.10 14.41 30.56
CA THR A 437 30.68 15.49 29.73
C THR A 437 31.00 15.07 28.29
N GLY A 438 30.78 13.80 27.97
CA GLY A 438 31.12 13.22 26.68
C GLY A 438 30.17 13.58 25.52
N GLU A 439 30.70 13.60 24.30
CA GLU A 439 29.90 13.81 23.09
C GLU A 439 29.04 12.58 22.82
N LEU A 440 27.74 12.78 22.52
CA LEU A 440 26.84 11.68 22.16
C LEU A 440 27.24 11.12 20.79
N ARG A 441 27.41 9.80 20.70
CA ARG A 441 27.84 9.10 19.48
C ARG A 441 26.79 8.13 18.94
N ALA A 442 25.89 7.65 19.79
CA ALA A 442 24.79 6.79 19.40
C ALA A 442 23.63 6.86 20.42
N LEU A 443 22.42 6.60 19.94
CA LEU A 443 21.24 6.41 20.79
C LEU A 443 20.44 5.17 20.37
N LEU A 444 19.90 4.46 21.36
CA LEU A 444 18.87 3.43 21.16
C LEU A 444 17.63 3.81 21.97
N SER A 445 16.45 3.59 21.42
CA SER A 445 15.20 3.69 22.17
C SER A 445 14.44 2.38 22.13
N PHE A 446 13.86 2.01 23.27
CA PHE A 446 13.08 0.81 23.45
C PHE A 446 11.69 1.17 24.00
N VAL A 447 10.66 0.53 23.43
CA VAL A 447 9.29 0.60 23.95
C VAL A 447 9.03 -0.50 24.98
N PRO A 448 8.09 -0.29 25.92
CA PRO A 448 7.68 -1.32 26.86
C PRO A 448 7.08 -2.55 26.15
N TRP A 449 7.57 -3.73 26.51
CA TRP A 449 6.89 -5.00 26.28
C TRP A 449 6.39 -5.51 27.63
N GLY A 450 5.18 -5.06 27.96
CA GLY A 450 4.60 -5.37 29.26
C GLY A 450 5.34 -4.72 30.43
N ALA A 451 5.32 -5.36 31.60
CA ALA A 451 5.94 -4.81 32.81
C ALA A 451 7.46 -5.04 32.88
N LYS A 452 7.96 -6.12 32.29
CA LYS A 452 9.36 -6.61 32.43
C LYS A 452 10.11 -6.79 31.12
N GLY A 453 9.49 -6.46 29.98
CA GLY A 453 10.12 -6.57 28.67
C GLY A 453 10.38 -5.20 28.04
N LEU A 454 11.33 -5.17 27.11
CA LEU A 454 11.57 -4.04 26.21
C LEU A 454 11.63 -4.52 24.77
N SER A 455 11.17 -3.70 23.83
CA SER A 455 11.22 -3.97 22.38
C SER A 455 11.93 -2.81 21.68
N LEU A 456 12.88 -3.13 20.82
CA LEU A 456 13.72 -2.13 20.15
C LEU A 456 12.93 -1.31 19.13
N ASP A 457 12.80 -0.01 19.37
CA ASP A 457 12.07 0.94 18.52
C ASP A 457 13.00 1.67 17.55
N LEU A 458 14.08 2.26 18.09
CA LEU A 458 14.96 3.13 17.33
C LEU A 458 16.43 2.78 17.55
N MET A 459 17.18 2.83 16.45
CA MET A 459 18.63 2.69 16.42
C MET A 459 19.22 3.86 15.62
N ARG A 460 20.03 4.70 16.27
CA ARG A 460 20.77 5.78 15.60
C ARG A 460 22.22 5.81 16.09
N ARG A 461 23.12 6.07 15.16
CA ARG A 461 24.54 6.27 15.44
C ARG A 461 25.09 7.31 14.49
N GLU A 462 26.09 8.05 14.97
CA GLU A 462 26.84 8.96 14.12
C GLU A 462 27.53 8.19 12.98
N ARG A 463 27.61 8.80 11.79
CA ARG A 463 28.17 8.16 10.58
C ARG A 463 29.63 7.70 10.78
N ASN A 464 30.41 8.48 11.52
CA ASN A 464 31.84 8.24 11.75
C ASN A 464 32.12 7.51 13.07
N SER A 465 31.08 6.94 13.70
CA SER A 465 31.21 6.24 14.98
C SER A 465 32.00 4.94 14.86
N GLU A 466 32.63 4.50 15.96
CA GLU A 466 33.35 3.23 16.01
C GLU A 466 32.45 2.01 15.73
N ASN A 467 33.01 1.03 15.02
CA ASN A 467 32.31 -0.24 14.78
C ASN A 467 32.16 -1.01 16.09
N GLY A 468 30.95 -1.52 16.38
CA GLY A 468 30.66 -2.24 17.62
C GLY A 468 29.87 -1.44 18.66
N LEU A 469 29.59 -0.16 18.40
CA LEU A 469 28.85 0.71 19.33
C LEU A 469 27.44 0.19 19.65
N MET A 470 26.71 -0.30 18.65
CA MET A 470 25.36 -0.84 18.85
C MET A 470 25.41 -2.11 19.70
N GLU A 471 26.39 -2.97 19.46
CA GLU A 471 26.66 -4.16 20.27
C GLU A 471 26.99 -3.81 21.70
N PHE A 472 27.85 -2.82 21.90
CA PHE A 472 28.23 -2.34 23.22
C PHE A 472 27.00 -1.86 23.99
N MET A 473 26.16 -1.02 23.38
CA MET A 473 24.93 -0.51 24.01
C MET A 473 23.92 -1.59 24.38
N VAL A 474 23.67 -2.56 23.48
CA VAL A 474 22.75 -3.67 23.78
C VAL A 474 23.29 -4.53 24.93
N LEU A 475 24.59 -4.79 24.96
CA LEU A 475 25.22 -5.57 26.03
C LEU A 475 25.24 -4.84 27.37
N GLU A 476 25.47 -3.52 27.37
CA GLU A 476 25.33 -2.68 28.56
C GLU A 476 23.92 -2.79 29.15
N LEU A 477 22.89 -2.71 28.31
CA LEU A 477 21.51 -2.87 28.75
C LEU A 477 21.22 -4.27 29.32
N ILE A 478 21.74 -5.33 28.70
CA ILE A 478 21.56 -6.69 29.22
C ILE A 478 22.27 -6.87 30.56
N GLN A 479 23.50 -6.38 30.70
CA GLN A 479 24.27 -6.47 31.94
C GLN A 479 23.64 -5.64 33.07
N ARG A 480 23.07 -4.48 32.74
CA ARG A 480 22.43 -3.54 33.66
C ARG A 480 20.91 -3.67 33.68
N ALA A 481 20.37 -4.80 33.20
CA ALA A 481 18.93 -5.05 33.09
C ALA A 481 18.20 -4.89 34.44
N LYS A 482 18.89 -5.18 35.56
CA LYS A 482 18.36 -4.99 36.91
C LYS A 482 18.07 -3.53 37.26
N GLU A 483 18.83 -2.58 36.71
CA GLU A 483 18.65 -1.14 36.97
C GLU A 483 17.33 -0.62 36.37
N VAL A 484 16.85 -1.26 35.31
CA VAL A 484 15.59 -0.92 34.62
C VAL A 484 14.48 -1.96 34.85
N GLU A 485 14.74 -2.96 35.70
CA GLU A 485 13.82 -4.04 36.10
C GLU A 485 13.29 -4.91 34.95
N ILE A 486 14.14 -5.21 33.96
CA ILE A 486 13.76 -6.00 32.78
C ILE A 486 14.30 -7.43 32.82
N THR A 487 13.53 -8.37 32.26
CA THR A 487 13.90 -9.79 32.14
C THR A 487 14.10 -10.24 30.70
N GLN A 488 13.53 -9.50 29.74
CA GLN A 488 13.53 -9.87 28.33
C GLN A 488 13.66 -8.66 27.42
N LEU A 489 14.33 -8.86 26.30
CA LEU A 489 14.57 -7.83 25.30
C LEU A 489 14.26 -8.38 23.90
N SER A 490 13.40 -7.70 23.14
CA SER A 490 13.30 -7.91 21.71
C SER A 490 14.26 -6.99 20.97
N LEU A 491 15.13 -7.58 20.16
CA LEU A 491 16.09 -6.89 19.28
C LEU A 491 15.53 -6.67 17.88
N ASN A 492 14.20 -6.59 17.77
CA ASN A 492 13.46 -6.41 16.54
C ASN A 492 13.55 -7.64 15.61
N PHE A 493 12.78 -7.58 14.53
CA PHE A 493 12.45 -8.68 13.66
C PHE A 493 13.46 -8.87 12.53
N ALA A 494 13.94 -10.10 12.36
CA ALA A 494 14.66 -10.52 11.17
C ALA A 494 13.67 -11.14 10.17
N MET A 495 13.17 -10.30 9.26
CA MET A 495 12.44 -10.72 8.06
C MET A 495 13.18 -11.88 7.35
N PHE A 496 12.46 -12.97 7.06
CA PHE A 496 12.79 -14.03 6.10
C PHE A 496 13.85 -15.10 6.44
N ARG A 497 14.08 -15.47 7.70
CA ARG A 497 14.93 -16.65 8.03
C ARG A 497 14.36 -17.97 7.46
N SER A 498 13.05 -18.17 7.56
CA SER A 498 12.38 -19.44 7.24
C SER A 498 12.48 -19.90 5.79
N VAL A 499 12.60 -18.95 4.86
CA VAL A 499 12.73 -19.22 3.42
C VAL A 499 14.09 -19.84 3.10
N PHE A 500 15.12 -19.58 3.91
CA PHE A 500 16.47 -20.10 3.75
C PHE A 500 16.71 -21.43 4.52
N GLU A 501 16.09 -21.63 5.69
CA GLU A 501 16.28 -22.87 6.48
C GLU A 501 15.31 -24.01 6.14
N ARG A 502 14.04 -23.72 5.78
CA ARG A 502 13.02 -24.77 5.50
C ARG A 502 12.85 -25.10 4.02
N GLY A 503 13.61 -24.45 3.14
CA GLY A 503 13.51 -24.61 1.68
C GLY A 503 13.86 -26.00 1.13
N SER A 504 14.34 -26.94 1.96
CA SER A 504 14.84 -28.25 1.54
C SER A 504 13.97 -29.44 1.93
N ARG A 505 12.83 -29.27 2.62
CA ARG A 505 11.93 -30.39 2.94
C ARG A 505 10.46 -30.08 2.62
N LEU A 506 9.99 -30.75 1.56
CA LEU A 506 8.58 -31.07 1.21
C LEU A 506 7.71 -29.94 0.58
N GLY A 507 7.41 -30.11 -0.72
CA GLY A 507 6.13 -29.67 -1.33
C GLY A 507 5.92 -28.18 -1.65
N ALA A 508 6.75 -27.54 -2.47
CA ALA A 508 6.55 -26.12 -2.85
C ALA A 508 5.36 -25.90 -3.81
N GLY A 509 4.19 -25.55 -3.24
CA GLY A 509 3.03 -25.07 -4.00
C GLY A 509 3.31 -23.78 -4.80
N PRO A 510 2.45 -23.41 -5.78
CA PRO A 510 2.62 -22.20 -6.60
C PRO A 510 2.77 -20.89 -5.81
N VAL A 511 2.12 -20.81 -4.63
CA VAL A 511 2.16 -19.64 -3.73
C VAL A 511 3.58 -19.39 -3.21
N LEU A 512 4.27 -20.42 -2.75
CA LEU A 512 5.63 -20.30 -2.21
C LEU A 512 6.63 -19.90 -3.31
N ARG A 513 6.40 -20.32 -4.56
CA ARG A 513 7.22 -19.91 -5.72
C ARG A 513 7.03 -18.43 -6.09
N LEU A 514 5.78 -17.95 -6.15
CA LEU A 514 5.50 -16.54 -6.38
C LEU A 514 6.09 -15.68 -5.26
N TRP A 515 5.96 -16.13 -4.00
CA TRP A 515 6.56 -15.46 -2.86
C TRP A 515 8.08 -15.41 -2.97
N ARG A 516 8.76 -16.54 -3.22
CA ARG A 516 10.21 -16.55 -3.48
C ARG A 516 10.64 -15.58 -4.59
N SER A 517 9.87 -15.46 -5.67
CA SER A 517 10.17 -14.50 -6.74
C SER A 517 10.05 -13.05 -6.26
N LEU A 518 8.98 -12.70 -5.54
CA LEU A 518 8.84 -11.39 -4.91
C LEU A 518 9.96 -11.11 -3.90
N LEU A 519 10.32 -12.11 -3.11
CA LEU A 519 11.39 -12.03 -2.11
C LEU A 519 12.76 -11.78 -2.74
N SER A 520 13.09 -12.48 -3.83
CA SER A 520 14.34 -12.25 -4.57
C SER A 520 14.42 -10.86 -5.23
N PHE A 521 13.26 -10.30 -5.59
CA PHE A 521 13.14 -8.94 -6.12
C PHE A 521 13.34 -7.90 -5.01
N PHE A 522 12.75 -8.11 -3.83
CA PHE A 522 12.92 -7.22 -2.67
C PHE A 522 14.28 -7.38 -1.97
N SER A 523 14.93 -8.54 -2.03
CA SER A 523 16.27 -8.76 -1.44
C SER A 523 17.38 -7.92 -2.08
N ARG A 524 17.19 -7.42 -3.31
CA ARG A 524 18.09 -6.42 -3.92
C ARG A 524 17.98 -5.03 -3.29
N TRP A 525 16.87 -4.73 -2.62
CA TRP A 525 16.65 -3.47 -1.90
C TRP A 525 16.74 -3.60 -0.38
N TRP A 526 16.92 -4.82 0.13
CA TRP A 526 16.83 -5.13 1.55
C TRP A 526 18.11 -5.87 1.98
N GLN A 527 18.94 -5.25 2.81
CA GLN A 527 20.09 -5.90 3.46
C GLN A 527 19.59 -6.86 4.58
N ILE A 528 18.77 -7.85 4.21
CA ILE A 528 18.12 -8.82 5.12
C ILE A 528 19.17 -9.63 5.90
N GLU A 529 20.28 -9.95 5.22
CA GLU A 529 21.34 -10.77 5.78
C GLU A 529 22.16 -10.04 6.87
N SER A 530 22.24 -8.71 6.82
CA SER A 530 22.99 -7.93 7.82
C SER A 530 22.23 -7.85 9.15
N LEU A 531 20.90 -7.68 9.13
CA LEU A 531 20.04 -7.69 10.32
C LEU A 531 20.04 -9.07 11.02
N TYR A 532 19.90 -10.15 10.25
CA TYR A 532 19.99 -11.50 10.80
C TYR A 532 21.35 -11.77 11.46
N ARG A 533 22.46 -11.50 10.75
CA ARG A 533 23.82 -11.68 11.32
C ARG A 533 24.06 -10.76 12.51
N ALA A 534 23.49 -9.57 12.51
CA ALA A 534 23.57 -8.63 13.62
C ALA A 534 22.85 -9.15 14.87
N ASN A 535 21.72 -9.86 14.75
CA ASN A 535 20.98 -10.35 15.92
C ASN A 535 21.42 -11.76 16.35
N ALA A 536 21.80 -12.63 15.41
CA ALA A 536 22.23 -14.00 15.69
C ALA A 536 23.43 -14.08 16.65
N LYS A 537 24.26 -13.03 16.70
CA LYS A 537 25.43 -12.94 17.59
C LYS A 537 25.07 -12.90 19.08
N TYR A 538 23.84 -12.53 19.42
CA TYR A 538 23.36 -12.51 20.82
C TYR A 538 22.75 -13.84 21.27
N ARG A 539 22.69 -14.85 20.38
CA ARG A 539 22.05 -16.14 20.63
C ARG A 539 20.60 -15.99 21.15
N PRO A 540 19.75 -15.25 20.43
CA PRO A 540 18.39 -15.04 20.86
C PRO A 540 17.56 -16.34 20.76
N ILE A 541 16.49 -16.39 21.53
CA ILE A 541 15.33 -17.24 21.25
C ILE A 541 14.66 -16.65 20.01
N TRP A 542 14.46 -17.49 19.00
CA TRP A 542 13.82 -17.09 17.76
C TRP A 542 12.34 -17.40 17.80
N GLU A 543 11.50 -16.37 17.76
CA GLU A 543 10.05 -16.52 17.73
C GLU A 543 9.52 -16.25 16.31
N PRO A 544 8.82 -17.20 15.67
CA PRO A 544 8.35 -17.04 14.31
C PRO A 544 7.24 -15.99 14.24
N ARG A 545 7.31 -15.11 13.23
CA ARG A 545 6.24 -14.15 12.92
C ARG A 545 5.68 -14.41 11.52
N TYR A 546 4.39 -14.11 11.36
CA TYR A 546 3.62 -14.48 10.18
C TYR A 546 3.03 -13.24 9.46
N LEU A 547 2.95 -13.35 8.14
CA LEU A 547 2.13 -12.52 7.27
C LEU A 547 0.82 -13.27 7.01
N LEU A 548 -0.30 -12.64 7.35
CA LEU A 548 -1.63 -13.22 7.14
C LEU A 548 -2.35 -12.49 6.01
N PHE A 549 -3.07 -13.22 5.17
CA PHE A 549 -3.76 -12.67 4.01
C PHE A 549 -5.02 -13.48 3.65
N GLU A 550 -6.04 -12.83 3.12
CA GLU A 550 -7.28 -13.53 2.72
C GLU A 550 -7.12 -14.27 1.37
N LYS A 551 -6.37 -13.68 0.43
CA LYS A 551 -6.25 -14.20 -0.95
C LYS A 551 -4.82 -14.11 -1.45
N SER A 552 -4.28 -15.23 -1.91
CA SER A 552 -2.92 -15.29 -2.47
C SER A 552 -2.70 -14.35 -3.67
N THR A 553 -3.75 -14.03 -4.43
CA THR A 553 -3.67 -13.07 -5.55
C THR A 553 -3.41 -11.63 -5.13
N ASP A 554 -3.57 -11.30 -3.85
CA ASP A 554 -3.31 -9.97 -3.30
C ASP A 554 -1.91 -9.84 -2.71
N LEU A 555 -1.12 -10.93 -2.61
CA LEU A 555 0.22 -10.93 -1.98
C LEU A 555 1.17 -9.87 -2.54
N LEU A 556 1.24 -9.70 -3.87
CA LEU A 556 2.07 -8.65 -4.48
C LEU A 556 1.63 -7.25 -4.03
N ARG A 557 0.32 -7.01 -3.97
CA ARG A 557 -0.24 -5.74 -3.54
C ARG A 557 0.00 -5.49 -2.06
N ILE A 558 -0.15 -6.54 -1.24
CA ILE A 558 0.15 -6.53 0.20
C ILE A 558 1.64 -6.21 0.40
N GLY A 559 2.55 -6.85 -0.34
CA GLY A 559 3.99 -6.57 -0.29
C GLY A 559 4.32 -5.11 -0.61
N ILE A 560 3.73 -4.54 -1.68
CA ILE A 560 3.91 -3.11 -2.01
C ILE A 560 3.33 -2.20 -0.92
N ALA A 561 2.16 -2.56 -0.37
CA ALA A 561 1.52 -1.79 0.70
C ALA A 561 2.35 -1.82 1.99
N ALA A 562 2.86 -2.99 2.38
CA ALA A 562 3.75 -3.17 3.52
C ALA A 562 5.06 -2.39 3.35
N ALA A 563 5.70 -2.48 2.17
CA ALA A 563 6.91 -1.71 1.89
C ALA A 563 6.68 -0.18 1.94
N ARG A 564 5.50 0.30 1.54
CA ARG A 564 5.11 1.71 1.69
C ARG A 564 4.79 2.09 3.14
N ALA A 565 4.12 1.21 3.88
CA ALA A 565 3.75 1.45 5.28
C ALA A 565 5.02 1.54 6.14
N GLU A 566 5.94 0.60 5.98
CA GLU A 566 7.24 0.56 6.66
C GLU A 566 8.23 1.63 6.14
N GLY A 567 7.84 2.50 5.20
CA GLY A 567 8.67 3.63 4.75
C GLY A 567 9.82 3.27 3.79
N PHE A 568 9.82 2.07 3.20
CA PHE A 568 10.81 1.64 2.20
C PHE A 568 10.51 2.10 0.78
N LEU A 569 9.24 2.38 0.48
CA LEU A 569 8.79 2.93 -0.80
C LEU A 569 8.14 4.29 -0.57
N GLU A 570 8.80 5.36 -1.01
CA GLU A 570 8.16 6.67 -1.06
C GLU A 570 7.02 6.63 -2.10
N ALA A 571 5.84 7.10 -1.70
CA ALA A 571 4.78 7.34 -2.66
C ALA A 571 5.24 8.47 -3.60
N PRO A 572 5.04 8.36 -4.93
CA PRO A 572 5.29 9.49 -5.82
C PRO A 572 4.40 10.66 -5.37
N GLY A 573 5.02 11.64 -4.72
CA GLY A 573 4.42 12.89 -4.28
C GLY A 573 4.98 14.04 -5.10
N LEU A 574 4.23 15.13 -5.19
CA LEU A 574 4.73 16.36 -5.79
C LEU A 574 5.96 16.87 -5.00
N PRO A 575 6.96 17.49 -5.66
CA PRO A 575 8.17 17.99 -4.99
C PRO A 575 7.83 18.89 -3.79
N LYS A 576 8.42 18.59 -2.63
CA LYS A 576 8.12 19.27 -1.36
C LYS A 576 8.48 20.76 -1.30
N TRP A 577 9.14 21.35 -2.31
CA TRP A 577 9.40 22.81 -2.32
C TRP A 577 8.10 23.63 -2.29
N LEU A 578 6.97 23.04 -2.69
CA LEU A 578 5.65 23.67 -2.66
C LEU A 578 5.01 23.71 -1.25
N ASN A 579 5.45 22.88 -0.30
CA ASN A 579 4.86 22.76 1.05
C ASN A 579 5.70 23.42 2.16
N ARG A 580 6.80 24.09 1.82
CA ARG A 580 7.72 24.69 2.81
C ARG A 580 7.18 25.96 3.49
N LYS A 581 6.00 26.48 3.08
CA LYS A 581 5.45 27.76 3.57
C LYS A 581 4.48 27.68 4.75
N HIS A 582 4.39 26.57 5.47
CA HIS A 582 3.43 26.44 6.59
C HIS A 582 4.01 26.06 7.96
N LEU A 583 5.34 26.06 8.12
CA LEU A 583 5.99 25.82 9.42
C LEU A 583 6.83 26.99 9.95
N GLU A 584 6.84 28.14 9.26
CA GLU A 584 7.52 29.36 9.74
C GLU A 584 6.59 30.33 10.49
N ASN A 585 5.31 30.01 10.66
CA ASN A 585 4.34 30.88 11.35
C ASN A 585 3.62 30.17 12.51
N VAL A 586 4.38 29.65 13.47
CA VAL A 586 3.97 29.65 14.88
C VAL A 586 5.24 29.86 15.69
N ARG A 587 5.49 31.12 16.08
CA ARG A 587 6.40 31.49 17.16
C ARG A 587 5.69 31.33 18.49
#